data_AF-A0A554KCW5-F1
#
_entry.id   AF-A0A554KCW5-F1
#
_cell.length_a   1.000
_cell.length_b   1.000
_cell.length_c   1.000
_cell.angle_alpha   90.00
_cell.angle_beta   90.00
_cell.angle_gamma   90.00
#
_symmetry.space_group_name_H-M   'P 1'
#
loop_
_entity.id
_entity.type
_entity.pdbx_description
1 polymer ?
#
loop_
_entity_poly.entity_id
_entity_poly.type
_entity_poly.pdbx_seq_one_letter_code
_entity_poly.pdbx_strand_id
1 'polypeptide(L)'
;MPRRNSRGYTLIEMLIYVGLFAFVSVAVVGAILQFFLVFGKVSSRRATAAQATIALERIIREVRLGEHIDDASVLGVHPGTLTLVTLVNPNGTTITTRSFFLQGNDLMLQQGIAAAAPLTTGVKVTNLVFHNIGFLGGGLVYYVRKSGSDSNDCLSPATACLTIQGAVNKSDDDATATGDIIYVGAGTYNETVTLTVSGAINDPLFILADTNGSETGDAGTVTVDGATNGFVFPSTGSTIGIDNVVIEGFTITGSSSGIWAAHGSDFNKIRNNIITGNTTGITLTTSWGNGNYAHSQGWILEGNTITINTNGIHFANGMYTNTIVQYNTMYGNTRGIYATDGGNAGFGPADNMLIRHNTIHSNTEDGILGHTWFDGVIADNHIYNNSNHGIYYPYRSNSSLQPVTIRNNTINDNFDHGILFYTGMDENTVIENNSVTDQVVGISSRLPFGPLQLGNCAGVPIRNNDVWNNTSNYAGGCSDLTGTDGNISVNPLYVAAPATVRLQAVATGHAADSPAINTGYGDVSNSDLWKRSTRTDNITDTGIVDMGYHYGVGPTPTPSSKSLIGRTRAVRVEITIEAGGGKYATTETFYGTAVLRRSY
;
A
#
# COMPACT_ATOMS: atom_id res chain seq x y z
N MET A 1 -109.91 34.09 -23.70
CA MET A 1 -108.60 33.50 -24.05
C MET A 1 -107.56 34.05 -23.09
N PRO A 2 -106.92 33.24 -22.22
CA PRO A 2 -105.85 33.76 -21.38
C PRO A 2 -104.57 33.91 -22.20
N ARG A 3 -104.05 35.15 -22.24
CA ARG A 3 -102.76 35.50 -22.84
C ARG A 3 -101.63 34.82 -22.07
N ARG A 4 -100.73 34.18 -22.81
CA ARG A 4 -99.44 33.69 -22.33
C ARG A 4 -98.65 34.87 -21.78
N ASN A 5 -98.46 34.93 -20.46
CA ASN A 5 -97.57 35.91 -19.83
C ASN A 5 -96.12 35.50 -20.14
N SER A 6 -95.51 36.17 -21.12
CA SER A 6 -94.06 36.30 -21.21
C SER A 6 -93.61 37.05 -19.94
N ARG A 7 -93.09 36.31 -18.96
CA ARG A 7 -92.56 36.91 -17.72
C ARG A 7 -91.29 37.69 -18.09
N GLY A 8 -91.40 39.01 -18.13
CA GLY A 8 -90.23 39.89 -18.19
C GLY A 8 -89.47 39.85 -16.86
N TYR A 9 -88.15 39.93 -16.95
CA TYR A 9 -87.26 39.95 -15.79
C TYR A 9 -87.50 41.21 -14.95
N THR A 10 -87.48 41.04 -13.62
CA THR A 10 -87.60 42.18 -12.70
C THR A 10 -86.29 42.97 -12.63
N LEU A 11 -86.36 44.27 -12.37
CA LEU A 11 -85.16 45.13 -12.31
C LEU A 11 -84.16 44.67 -11.24
N ILE A 12 -84.68 44.09 -10.15
CA ILE A 12 -83.88 43.48 -9.08
C ILE A 12 -83.14 42.22 -9.53
N GLU A 13 -83.75 41.37 -10.37
CA GLU A 13 -83.11 40.18 -10.96
C GLU A 13 -81.94 40.56 -11.88
N MET A 14 -82.12 41.58 -12.72
CA MET A 14 -81.05 42.06 -13.61
C MET A 14 -79.86 42.62 -12.82
N LEU A 15 -80.10 43.31 -11.71
CA LEU A 15 -79.03 43.79 -10.83
C LEU A 15 -78.27 42.65 -10.14
N ILE A 16 -78.97 41.61 -9.70
CA ILE A 16 -78.34 40.42 -9.11
C ILE A 16 -77.50 39.69 -10.15
N TYR A 17 -77.99 39.52 -11.38
CA TYR A 17 -77.22 38.86 -12.44
C TYR A 17 -76.00 39.65 -12.87
N VAL A 18 -76.08 40.98 -12.96
CA VAL A 18 -74.92 41.83 -13.27
C VAL A 18 -73.89 41.76 -12.13
N GLY A 19 -74.32 41.81 -10.87
CA GLY A 19 -73.44 41.68 -9.71
C GLY A 19 -72.74 40.32 -9.65
N LEU A 20 -73.48 39.23 -9.88
CA LEU A 20 -72.94 37.87 -9.92
C LEU A 20 -71.97 37.69 -11.10
N PHE A 21 -72.33 38.18 -12.29
CA PHE A 21 -71.48 38.11 -13.47
C PHE A 21 -70.17 38.88 -13.26
N ALA A 22 -70.22 40.08 -12.67
CA ALA A 22 -69.04 40.86 -12.35
C ALA A 22 -68.14 40.12 -11.33
N PHE A 23 -68.73 39.57 -10.27
CA PHE A 23 -68.00 38.78 -9.27
C PHE A 23 -67.31 37.55 -9.88
N VAL A 24 -68.05 36.76 -10.66
CA VAL A 24 -67.52 35.57 -11.34
C VAL A 24 -66.43 35.97 -12.35
N SER A 25 -66.62 37.06 -13.09
CA SER A 25 -65.62 37.55 -14.06
C SER A 25 -64.31 37.96 -13.37
N VAL A 26 -64.38 38.67 -12.24
CA VAL A 26 -63.19 39.03 -11.45
C VAL A 26 -62.50 37.78 -10.89
N ALA A 27 -63.27 36.81 -10.38
CA ALA A 27 -62.72 35.56 -9.87
C ALA A 27 -62.02 34.75 -10.97
N VAL A 28 -62.62 34.66 -12.16
CA VAL A 28 -62.05 33.93 -13.32
C VAL A 28 -60.78 34.61 -13.82
N VAL A 29 -60.79 35.94 -14.00
CA VAL A 29 -59.59 36.69 -14.41
C VAL A 29 -58.48 36.56 -13.36
N GLY A 30 -58.83 36.62 -12.07
CA GLY A 30 -57.91 36.40 -10.96
C GLY A 30 -57.28 35.00 -11.00
N ALA A 31 -58.07 33.96 -11.22
CA ALA A 31 -57.59 32.58 -11.32
C ALA A 31 -56.65 32.37 -12.53
N ILE A 32 -56.96 32.97 -13.69
CA ILE A 32 -56.12 32.90 -14.89
C ILE A 32 -54.76 33.56 -14.65
N LEU A 33 -54.75 34.75 -14.03
CA LEU A 33 -53.49 35.44 -13.69
C LEU A 33 -52.64 34.64 -12.70
N GLN A 34 -53.27 34.03 -11.68
CA GLN A 34 -52.57 33.14 -10.74
C GLN A 34 -52.01 31.89 -11.45
N PHE A 35 -52.76 31.32 -12.38
CA PHE A 35 -52.29 30.18 -13.17
C PHE A 35 -51.03 30.53 -13.98
N PHE A 36 -50.99 31.70 -14.64
CA PHE A 36 -49.79 32.14 -15.37
C PHE A 36 -48.58 32.39 -14.44
N LEU A 37 -48.81 32.95 -13.24
CA LEU A 37 -47.77 33.13 -12.23
C LEU A 37 -47.19 31.79 -11.76
N VAL A 38 -48.06 30.83 -11.44
CA VAL A 38 -47.64 29.48 -11.02
C VAL A 38 -46.93 28.75 -12.15
N PHE A 39 -47.45 28.82 -13.37
CA PHE A 39 -46.84 28.16 -14.54
C PHE A 39 -45.44 28.70 -14.83
N GLY A 40 -45.26 30.03 -14.83
CA GLY A 40 -43.95 30.65 -15.02
C GLY A 40 -42.96 30.22 -13.94
N LYS A 41 -43.38 30.19 -12.67
CA LYS A 41 -42.54 29.73 -11.56
C LYS A 41 -42.17 28.25 -11.65
N VAL A 42 -43.11 27.39 -12.05
CA VAL A 42 -42.85 25.95 -12.27
C VAL A 42 -41.89 25.74 -13.42
N SER A 43 -42.02 26.50 -14.51
CA SER A 43 -41.10 26.44 -15.66
C SER A 43 -39.69 26.87 -15.27
N SER A 44 -39.54 27.98 -14.54
CA SER A 44 -38.24 28.44 -14.02
C SER A 44 -37.59 27.41 -13.09
N ARG A 45 -38.36 26.81 -12.16
CA ARG A 45 -37.85 25.73 -11.28
C ARG A 45 -37.41 24.48 -12.03
N ARG A 46 -38.14 24.09 -13.07
CA ARG A 46 -37.71 22.96 -13.92
C ARG A 46 -36.41 23.27 -14.65
N ALA A 47 -36.24 24.51 -15.12
CA ALA A 47 -35.02 24.95 -15.79
C ALA A 47 -33.82 24.98 -14.82
N THR A 48 -33.96 25.51 -13.59
CA THR A 48 -32.88 25.51 -12.59
C THR A 48 -32.45 24.09 -12.25
N ALA A 49 -33.40 23.20 -11.94
CA ALA A 49 -33.11 21.82 -11.59
C ALA A 49 -32.43 21.06 -12.74
N ALA A 50 -32.95 21.15 -13.97
CA ALA A 50 -32.38 20.45 -15.11
C ALA A 50 -30.94 20.88 -15.42
N GLN A 51 -30.67 22.19 -15.40
CA GLN A 51 -29.33 22.72 -15.67
C GLN A 51 -28.36 22.39 -14.53
N ALA A 52 -28.81 22.43 -13.27
CA ALA A 52 -27.98 22.03 -12.12
C ALA A 52 -27.58 20.56 -12.19
N THR A 53 -28.53 19.66 -12.52
CA THR A 53 -28.25 18.23 -12.65
C THR A 53 -27.21 17.97 -13.73
N ILE A 54 -27.37 18.54 -14.93
CA ILE A 54 -26.43 18.36 -16.03
C ILE A 54 -25.03 18.87 -15.64
N ALA A 55 -24.95 20.07 -15.06
CA ALA A 55 -23.69 20.66 -14.64
C ALA A 55 -23.00 19.84 -13.56
N LEU A 56 -23.72 19.46 -12.50
CA LEU A 56 -23.16 18.69 -11.38
C LEU A 56 -22.76 17.28 -11.78
N GLU A 57 -23.55 16.57 -12.59
CA GLU A 57 -23.18 15.26 -13.11
C GLU A 57 -21.89 15.32 -13.91
N ARG A 58 -21.74 16.36 -14.73
CA ARG A 58 -20.51 16.57 -15.50
C ARG A 58 -19.31 16.85 -14.60
N ILE A 59 -19.44 17.77 -13.63
CA ILE A 59 -18.35 18.09 -12.70
C ILE A 59 -17.97 16.86 -11.87
N ILE A 60 -18.94 16.20 -11.26
CA ILE A 60 -18.74 14.99 -10.44
C ILE A 60 -18.03 13.89 -11.24
N ARG A 61 -18.43 13.67 -12.49
CA ARG A 61 -17.80 12.69 -13.37
C ARG A 61 -16.33 13.02 -13.62
N GLU A 62 -16.01 14.28 -13.90
CA GLU A 62 -14.61 14.67 -14.17
C GLU A 62 -13.77 14.65 -12.89
N VAL A 63 -14.34 15.01 -11.72
CA VAL A 63 -13.66 14.85 -10.43
C VAL A 63 -13.33 13.37 -10.16
N ARG A 64 -14.27 12.45 -10.41
CA ARG A 64 -14.01 10.99 -10.27
C ARG A 64 -12.93 10.46 -11.19
N LEU A 65 -12.64 11.16 -12.28
CA LEU A 65 -11.58 10.82 -13.25
C LEU A 65 -10.29 11.62 -13.00
N GLY A 66 -10.34 12.67 -12.19
CA GLY A 66 -9.20 13.53 -11.86
C GLY A 66 -8.15 12.78 -11.03
N GLU A 67 -6.88 13.02 -11.35
CA GLU A 67 -5.75 12.54 -10.56
C GLU A 67 -5.54 13.42 -9.33
N HIS A 68 -5.49 14.74 -9.53
CA HIS A 68 -5.41 15.75 -8.46
C HIS A 68 -5.98 17.10 -8.92
N ILE A 69 -6.14 18.02 -7.97
CA ILE A 69 -6.51 19.41 -8.21
C ILE A 69 -5.24 20.19 -8.55
N ASP A 70 -5.25 20.93 -9.66
CA ASP A 70 -4.16 21.79 -10.12
C ASP A 70 -4.09 23.10 -9.32
N ASP A 71 -2.89 23.63 -9.11
CA ASP A 71 -2.65 24.86 -8.35
C ASP A 71 -3.26 26.12 -8.99
N ALA A 72 -3.61 26.07 -10.29
CA ALA A 72 -4.37 27.13 -10.94
C ALA A 72 -5.85 27.20 -10.48
N SER A 73 -6.30 26.30 -9.61
CA SER A 73 -7.64 26.32 -9.04
C SER A 73 -7.80 27.43 -8.01
N VAL A 74 -8.95 28.11 -8.04
CA VAL A 74 -9.36 29.13 -7.08
C VAL A 74 -10.54 28.57 -6.28
N LEU A 75 -10.25 28.09 -5.07
CA LEU A 75 -11.20 27.35 -4.21
C LEU A 75 -11.72 28.22 -3.05
N GLY A 76 -12.87 27.83 -2.49
CA GLY A 76 -13.46 28.45 -1.30
C GLY A 76 -14.07 29.84 -1.51
N VAL A 77 -14.06 30.36 -2.73
CA VAL A 77 -14.57 31.69 -3.10
C VAL A 77 -15.47 31.63 -4.33
N HIS A 78 -16.30 32.66 -4.55
CA HIS A 78 -17.07 32.88 -5.78
C HIS A 78 -16.60 34.14 -6.51
N PRO A 79 -16.38 34.10 -7.84
CA PRO A 79 -16.42 32.91 -8.69
C PRO A 79 -15.20 32.01 -8.47
N GLY A 80 -15.45 30.74 -8.15
CA GLY A 80 -14.43 29.72 -8.02
C GLY A 80 -14.02 29.15 -9.39
N THR A 81 -12.79 28.67 -9.46
CA THR A 81 -12.26 27.91 -10.61
C THR A 81 -11.73 26.57 -10.13
N LEU A 82 -12.16 25.48 -10.74
CA LEU A 82 -11.63 24.14 -10.48
C LEU A 82 -10.89 23.64 -11.72
N THR A 83 -9.57 23.51 -11.63
CA THR A 83 -8.75 22.87 -12.66
C THR A 83 -8.29 21.51 -12.14
N LEU A 84 -8.63 20.46 -12.87
CA LEU A 84 -8.24 19.08 -12.58
C LEU A 84 -7.17 18.63 -13.55
N VAL A 85 -6.12 17.99 -13.04
CA VAL A 85 -5.18 17.22 -13.86
C VAL A 85 -5.76 15.82 -14.02
N THR A 86 -5.92 15.39 -15.27
CA THR A 86 -6.53 14.09 -15.61
C THR A 86 -5.91 13.49 -16.87
N LEU A 87 -6.42 12.35 -17.33
CA LEU A 87 -5.97 11.66 -18.53
C LEU A 87 -6.92 11.92 -19.69
N VAL A 88 -6.40 11.98 -20.92
CA VAL A 88 -7.23 12.12 -22.13
C VAL A 88 -8.25 10.99 -22.24
N ASN A 89 -7.86 9.77 -21.87
CA ASN A 89 -8.71 8.59 -21.80
C ASN A 89 -8.51 7.88 -20.45
N PRO A 90 -9.56 7.26 -19.85
CA PRO A 90 -9.44 6.56 -18.58
C PRO A 90 -8.37 5.45 -18.55
N ASN A 91 -8.06 4.84 -19.69
CA ASN A 91 -7.08 3.76 -19.82
C ASN A 91 -5.77 4.22 -20.48
N GLY A 92 -5.61 5.51 -20.76
CA GLY A 92 -4.40 6.07 -21.37
C GLY A 92 -3.42 6.64 -20.35
N THR A 93 -2.26 7.11 -20.83
CA THR A 93 -1.21 7.74 -19.99
C THR A 93 -0.99 9.22 -20.29
N THR A 94 -1.65 9.77 -21.32
CA THR A 94 -1.50 11.18 -21.71
C THR A 94 -2.24 12.11 -20.76
N ILE A 95 -1.51 12.99 -20.08
CA ILE A 95 -2.04 13.97 -19.13
C ILE A 95 -2.66 15.17 -19.86
N THR A 96 -3.78 15.66 -19.35
CA THR A 96 -4.49 16.86 -19.82
C THR A 96 -5.17 17.56 -18.64
N THR A 97 -5.69 18.76 -18.86
CA THR A 97 -6.43 19.52 -17.85
C THR A 97 -7.92 19.61 -18.18
N ARG A 98 -8.75 19.72 -17.13
CA ARG A 98 -10.19 19.99 -17.21
C ARG A 98 -10.51 21.13 -16.25
N SER A 99 -10.91 22.27 -16.80
CA SER A 99 -11.18 23.48 -15.99
C SER A 99 -12.66 23.85 -16.03
N PHE A 100 -13.23 24.09 -14.85
CA PHE A 100 -14.57 24.61 -14.62
C PHE A 100 -14.49 26.02 -14.04
N PHE A 101 -15.12 26.99 -14.69
CA PHE A 101 -15.11 28.39 -14.28
C PHE A 101 -16.34 29.13 -14.81
N LEU A 102 -16.58 30.35 -14.32
CA LEU A 102 -17.63 31.22 -14.87
C LEU A 102 -17.08 32.15 -15.95
N GLN A 103 -17.80 32.26 -17.07
CA GLN A 103 -17.64 33.33 -18.03
C GLN A 103 -18.92 34.15 -18.08
N GLY A 104 -18.91 35.35 -17.50
CA GLY A 104 -20.14 36.07 -17.21
C GLY A 104 -20.97 35.30 -16.17
N ASN A 105 -22.16 34.86 -16.55
CA ASN A 105 -23.06 34.06 -15.70
C ASN A 105 -23.16 32.59 -16.14
N ASP A 106 -22.43 32.18 -17.17
CA ASP A 106 -22.47 30.81 -17.68
C ASP A 106 -21.32 30.01 -17.09
N LEU A 107 -21.62 28.80 -16.61
CA LEU A 107 -20.61 27.82 -16.22
C LEU A 107 -19.98 27.24 -17.48
N MET A 108 -18.65 27.33 -17.57
CA MET A 108 -17.87 26.87 -18.71
C MET A 108 -17.06 25.63 -18.33
N LEU A 109 -16.84 24.75 -19.32
CA LEU A 109 -15.86 23.67 -19.27
C LEU A 109 -14.81 23.88 -20.35
N GLN A 110 -13.55 23.89 -19.96
CA GLN A 110 -12.40 23.90 -20.85
C GLN A 110 -11.63 22.57 -20.76
N GLN A 111 -11.20 22.08 -21.93
CA GLN A 111 -10.53 20.79 -22.08
C GLN A 111 -9.11 21.02 -22.64
N GLY A 112 -8.11 21.06 -21.75
CA GLY A 112 -6.75 21.43 -22.12
C GLY A 112 -6.69 22.81 -22.78
N ILE A 113 -6.11 22.86 -23.98
CA ILE A 113 -5.99 24.10 -24.77
C ILE A 113 -7.20 24.37 -25.69
N ALA A 114 -8.24 23.53 -25.68
CA ALA A 114 -9.43 23.73 -26.50
C ALA A 114 -10.26 24.95 -26.03
N ALA A 115 -11.08 25.50 -26.91
CA ALA A 115 -12.01 26.56 -26.55
C ALA A 115 -13.01 26.11 -25.47
N ALA A 116 -13.33 26.99 -24.53
CA ALA A 116 -14.29 26.71 -23.47
C ALA A 116 -15.71 26.59 -24.02
N ALA A 117 -16.48 25.61 -23.55
CA ALA A 117 -17.86 25.38 -23.93
C ALA A 117 -18.81 25.58 -22.73
N PRO A 118 -19.99 26.18 -22.93
CA PRO A 118 -20.96 26.37 -21.84
C PRO A 118 -21.57 25.02 -21.41
N LEU A 119 -21.61 24.80 -20.10
CA LEU A 119 -22.30 23.69 -19.44
C LEU A 119 -23.73 24.03 -19.06
N THR A 120 -24.02 25.32 -18.87
CA THR A 120 -25.35 25.83 -18.55
C THR A 120 -25.88 26.68 -19.70
N THR A 121 -27.18 26.59 -19.98
CA THR A 121 -27.84 27.40 -20.99
C THR A 121 -29.20 27.91 -20.50
N GLY A 122 -29.51 29.18 -20.74
CA GLY A 122 -30.82 29.77 -20.40
C GLY A 122 -31.06 29.99 -18.90
N VAL A 123 -30.01 29.91 -18.09
CA VAL A 123 -30.01 30.16 -16.64
C VAL A 123 -28.77 30.99 -16.29
N LYS A 124 -28.76 31.60 -15.10
CA LYS A 124 -27.61 32.36 -14.58
C LYS A 124 -27.03 31.63 -13.38
N VAL A 125 -25.73 31.41 -13.37
CA VAL A 125 -25.02 30.92 -12.18
C VAL A 125 -24.61 32.14 -11.34
N THR A 126 -25.25 32.30 -10.18
CA THR A 126 -25.05 33.45 -9.28
C THR A 126 -24.13 33.13 -8.10
N ASN A 127 -23.82 31.85 -7.90
CA ASN A 127 -22.78 31.39 -6.97
C ASN A 127 -22.14 30.12 -7.55
N LEU A 128 -20.82 30.04 -7.50
CA LEU A 128 -20.05 28.85 -7.89
C LEU A 128 -18.82 28.79 -7.00
N VAL A 129 -18.81 27.84 -6.07
CA VAL A 129 -17.73 27.63 -5.12
C VAL A 129 -17.31 26.17 -5.14
N PHE A 130 -16.01 25.94 -5.22
CA PHE A 130 -15.40 24.63 -5.11
C PHE A 130 -14.64 24.53 -3.79
N HIS A 131 -14.87 23.46 -3.02
CA HIS A 131 -14.12 23.17 -1.82
C HIS A 131 -13.34 21.88 -2.02
N ASN A 132 -12.05 21.92 -1.71
CA ASN A 132 -11.28 20.70 -1.49
C ASN A 132 -11.65 20.17 -0.10
N ILE A 133 -12.37 19.05 -0.05
CA ILE A 133 -12.60 18.27 1.16
C ILE A 133 -11.55 17.17 1.18
N GLY A 134 -10.44 17.40 1.88
CA GLY A 134 -9.70 16.25 2.40
C GLY A 134 -10.58 15.56 3.43
N PHE A 135 -10.82 14.25 3.33
CA PHE A 135 -11.11 13.50 4.54
C PHE A 135 -9.88 13.66 5.44
N LEU A 136 -10.07 14.47 6.47
CA LEU A 136 -9.12 14.62 7.55
C LEU A 136 -9.14 13.29 8.32
N GLY A 137 -8.18 12.41 8.05
CA GLY A 137 -7.45 11.86 9.19
C GLY A 137 -6.85 13.08 9.88
N GLY A 138 -7.15 13.26 11.16
CA GLY A 138 -6.93 14.52 11.89
C GLY A 138 -5.48 14.98 12.00
N GLY A 139 -4.52 14.23 11.44
CA GLY A 139 -3.10 14.47 11.61
C GLY A 139 -2.54 15.69 10.88
N LEU A 140 -1.58 16.32 11.53
CA LEU A 140 -0.78 17.44 11.03
C LEU A 140 0.32 16.96 10.08
N VAL A 141 0.86 17.90 9.30
CA VAL A 141 2.01 17.66 8.42
C VAL A 141 3.18 18.45 8.93
N TYR A 142 4.26 17.74 9.24
CA TYR A 142 5.52 18.30 9.69
C TYR A 142 6.58 18.20 8.58
N TYR A 143 7.45 19.19 8.51
CA TYR A 143 8.52 19.30 7.53
C TYR A 143 9.86 19.39 8.25
N VAL A 144 10.84 18.62 7.77
CA VAL A 144 12.21 18.59 8.28
C VAL A 144 13.17 18.92 7.14
N ARG A 145 14.07 19.88 7.36
CA ARG A 145 15.05 20.35 6.36
C ARG A 145 16.38 20.70 7.03
N LYS A 146 17.50 20.51 6.33
CA LYS A 146 18.83 20.89 6.87
C LYS A 146 18.99 22.40 7.08
N SER A 147 18.19 23.22 6.41
CA SER A 147 18.12 24.67 6.63
C SER A 147 17.13 25.10 7.72
N GLY A 148 16.44 24.14 8.36
CA GLY A 148 15.43 24.39 9.37
C GLY A 148 15.98 24.76 10.75
N SER A 149 15.09 24.86 11.73
CA SER A 149 15.40 25.06 13.15
C SER A 149 14.38 24.32 14.01
N ASP A 150 14.82 23.58 15.02
CA ASP A 150 13.90 22.84 15.90
C ASP A 150 13.06 23.74 16.80
N SER A 151 13.36 25.05 16.85
CA SER A 151 12.50 26.06 17.48
C SER A 151 11.26 26.43 16.64
N ASN A 152 11.21 26.03 15.37
CA ASN A 152 10.07 26.33 14.49
C ASN A 152 8.87 25.41 14.76
N ASP A 153 7.69 25.77 14.28
CA ASP A 153 6.48 24.92 14.36
C ASP A 153 6.54 23.66 13.49
N CYS A 154 7.40 23.66 12.46
CA CYS A 154 7.56 22.58 11.50
C CYS A 154 6.34 22.32 10.62
N LEU A 155 5.36 23.21 10.57
CA LEU A 155 4.10 23.03 9.82
C LEU A 155 4.16 23.52 8.36
N SER A 156 5.31 24.05 7.93
CA SER A 156 5.56 24.40 6.54
C SER A 156 7.01 24.19 6.14
N PRO A 157 7.34 24.05 4.84
CA PRO A 157 8.72 23.97 4.38
C PRO A 157 9.58 25.19 4.74
N ALA A 158 8.97 26.37 4.93
CA ALA A 158 9.66 27.60 5.32
C ALA A 158 9.97 27.65 6.83
N THR A 159 9.16 26.97 7.64
CA THR A 159 9.29 26.88 9.09
C THR A 159 9.66 25.45 9.52
N ALA A 160 10.40 24.72 8.69
CA ALA A 160 10.76 23.33 8.93
C ALA A 160 11.66 23.14 10.18
N CYS A 161 11.59 21.95 10.77
CA CYS A 161 12.50 21.45 11.80
C CYS A 161 13.90 21.23 11.22
N LEU A 162 14.94 21.31 12.05
CA LEU A 162 16.32 20.99 11.65
C LEU A 162 16.59 19.48 11.73
N THR A 163 15.99 18.81 12.72
CA THR A 163 16.17 17.39 13.02
C THR A 163 14.87 16.60 12.82
N ILE A 164 15.01 15.31 12.55
CA ILE A 164 13.87 14.39 12.47
C ILE A 164 13.27 14.21 13.87
N GLN A 165 14.11 14.07 14.90
CA GLN A 165 13.66 14.00 16.29
C GLN A 165 12.84 15.25 16.69
N GLY A 166 13.24 16.43 16.24
CA GLY A 166 12.52 17.68 16.50
C GLY A 166 11.10 17.69 15.94
N ALA A 167 10.84 17.00 14.84
CA ALA A 167 9.48 16.84 14.29
C ALA A 167 8.70 15.72 15.00
N VAL A 168 9.35 14.61 15.34
CA VAL A 168 8.74 13.52 16.13
C VAL A 168 8.22 14.05 17.47
N ASN A 169 9.03 14.85 18.18
CA ASN A 169 8.62 15.44 19.45
C ASN A 169 7.39 16.36 19.31
N LYS A 170 7.23 17.05 18.18
CA LYS A 170 6.08 17.94 17.95
C LYS A 170 4.81 17.19 17.56
N SER A 171 4.96 16.09 16.83
CA SER A 171 3.85 15.18 16.56
C SER A 171 3.28 14.61 17.87
N ASP A 172 4.13 14.30 18.85
CA ASP A 172 3.72 13.82 20.18
C ASP A 172 2.98 14.87 21.02
N ASP A 173 3.31 16.17 20.87
CA ASP A 173 2.63 17.27 21.58
C ASP A 173 1.17 17.49 21.12
N ASP A 174 0.74 16.89 19.99
CA ASP A 174 -0.64 16.96 19.51
C ASP A 174 -1.51 15.85 20.14
N ALA A 175 -2.50 16.24 20.94
CA ALA A 175 -3.48 15.31 21.53
C ALA A 175 -4.32 14.51 20.50
N THR A 176 -4.16 14.78 19.20
CA THR A 176 -4.80 14.08 18.07
C THR A 176 -3.82 13.43 17.09
N ALA A 177 -2.56 13.18 17.47
CA ALA A 177 -1.41 12.72 16.66
C ALA A 177 -1.59 11.48 15.73
N THR A 178 -2.77 10.88 15.68
CA THR A 178 -3.07 9.80 14.73
C THR A 178 -3.21 10.34 13.31
N GLY A 179 -2.44 9.77 12.38
CA GLY A 179 -2.45 10.15 10.97
C GLY A 179 -1.47 11.26 10.61
N ASP A 180 -0.59 11.66 11.54
CA ASP A 180 0.45 12.66 11.29
C ASP A 180 1.42 12.21 10.19
N ILE A 181 1.96 13.18 9.47
CA ILE A 181 2.94 12.94 8.40
C ILE A 181 4.16 13.82 8.65
N ILE A 182 5.34 13.22 8.64
CA ILE A 182 6.63 13.91 8.74
C ILE A 182 7.36 13.73 7.41
N TYR A 183 7.44 14.80 6.62
CA TYR A 183 8.25 14.84 5.41
C TYR A 183 9.67 15.32 5.72
N VAL A 184 10.65 14.55 5.29
CA VAL A 184 12.07 14.83 5.52
C VAL A 184 12.75 15.11 4.19
N GLY A 185 13.29 16.31 4.04
CA GLY A 185 13.99 16.75 2.83
C GLY A 185 15.39 16.16 2.72
N ALA A 186 15.99 16.27 1.54
CA ALA A 186 17.32 15.72 1.29
C ALA A 186 18.39 16.27 2.25
N GLY A 187 19.28 15.39 2.69
CA GLY A 187 20.37 15.72 3.60
C GLY A 187 20.78 14.55 4.49
N THR A 188 21.88 14.75 5.21
CA THR A 188 22.36 13.80 6.23
C THR A 188 21.97 14.28 7.62
N TYR A 189 21.29 13.41 8.36
CA TYR A 189 20.79 13.59 9.71
C TYR A 189 21.59 12.70 10.64
N ASN A 190 22.53 13.30 11.38
CA ASN A 190 23.40 12.62 12.33
C ASN A 190 22.70 12.56 13.70
N GLU A 191 21.74 11.67 13.82
CA GLU A 191 20.88 11.57 15.01
C GLU A 191 20.32 10.15 15.16
N THR A 192 20.01 9.77 16.40
CA THR A 192 19.14 8.63 16.69
C THR A 192 17.71 9.15 16.81
N VAL A 193 16.80 8.66 15.97
CA VAL A 193 15.39 9.02 15.99
C VAL A 193 14.63 8.06 16.89
N THR A 194 14.33 8.49 18.11
CA THR A 194 13.52 7.75 19.07
C THR A 194 12.06 8.16 18.94
N LEU A 195 11.21 7.22 18.54
CA LEU A 195 9.78 7.43 18.42
C LEU A 195 9.15 7.55 19.80
N THR A 196 8.31 8.57 20.01
CA THR A 196 7.61 8.80 21.27
C THR A 196 6.09 8.61 21.15
N VAL A 197 5.57 8.58 19.92
CA VAL A 197 4.13 8.51 19.62
C VAL A 197 3.81 7.36 18.67
N SER A 198 2.68 6.70 18.92
CA SER A 198 2.10 5.66 18.07
C SER A 198 1.08 6.25 17.11
N GLY A 199 0.95 5.65 15.92
CA GLY A 199 -0.20 5.89 15.05
C GLY A 199 -1.43 5.07 15.48
N ALA A 200 -2.52 5.22 14.74
CA ALA A 200 -3.71 4.36 14.83
C ALA A 200 -3.80 3.41 13.63
N ILE A 201 -4.56 2.33 13.78
CA ILE A 201 -4.72 1.28 12.76
C ILE A 201 -5.19 1.82 11.39
N ASN A 202 -6.05 2.84 11.40
CA ASN A 202 -6.57 3.48 10.19
C ASN A 202 -5.85 4.79 9.86
N ASP A 203 -5.06 5.32 10.79
CA ASP A 203 -4.37 6.59 10.69
C ASP A 203 -2.94 6.43 11.24
N PRO A 204 -2.05 5.72 10.51
CA PRO A 204 -0.66 5.52 10.92
C PRO A 204 0.10 6.83 11.04
N LEU A 205 1.15 6.86 11.86
CA LEU A 205 2.16 7.92 11.76
C LEU A 205 3.05 7.62 10.55
N PHE A 206 3.20 8.59 9.65
CA PHE A 206 4.06 8.46 8.48
C PHE A 206 5.33 9.29 8.67
N ILE A 207 6.49 8.66 8.54
CA ILE A 207 7.79 9.33 8.47
C ILE A 207 8.38 8.99 7.11
N LEU A 208 8.53 10.00 6.26
CA LEU A 208 8.73 9.83 4.83
C LEU A 208 9.92 10.66 4.34
N ALA A 209 10.82 10.01 3.61
CA ALA A 209 11.87 10.69 2.88
C ALA A 209 11.32 11.32 1.59
N ASP A 210 11.30 12.65 1.51
CA ASP A 210 10.88 13.43 0.35
C ASP A 210 12.02 13.53 -0.68
N THR A 211 12.42 12.38 -1.23
CA THR A 211 13.63 12.27 -2.07
C THR A 211 13.57 13.04 -3.39
N ASN A 212 12.36 13.37 -3.87
CA ASN A 212 12.14 14.20 -5.06
C ASN A 212 12.02 15.70 -4.71
N GLY A 213 12.00 16.07 -3.43
CA GLY A 213 11.83 17.44 -2.96
C GLY A 213 10.44 18.03 -3.21
N SER A 214 9.42 17.21 -3.47
CA SER A 214 8.09 17.69 -3.86
C SER A 214 7.34 18.39 -2.73
N GLU A 215 7.62 18.02 -1.49
CA GLU A 215 6.95 18.54 -0.30
C GLU A 215 7.83 19.54 0.45
N THR A 216 9.14 19.28 0.51
CA THR A 216 10.12 20.05 1.28
C THR A 216 10.89 21.06 0.44
N GLY A 217 10.94 20.87 -0.89
CA GLY A 217 11.77 21.64 -1.81
C GLY A 217 13.22 21.16 -1.90
N ASP A 218 13.63 20.16 -1.12
CA ASP A 218 15.01 19.66 -1.06
C ASP A 218 15.09 18.26 -1.72
N ALA A 219 15.40 18.22 -3.02
CA ALA A 219 15.53 16.97 -3.77
C ALA A 219 16.90 16.29 -3.54
N GLY A 220 16.90 14.96 -3.41
CA GLY A 220 18.10 14.15 -3.19
C GLY A 220 17.90 13.03 -2.17
N THR A 221 19.00 12.39 -1.78
CA THR A 221 18.96 11.33 -0.77
C THR A 221 18.72 11.90 0.63
N VAL A 222 17.85 11.22 1.39
CA VAL A 222 17.62 11.48 2.81
C VAL A 222 18.33 10.39 3.61
N THR A 223 19.40 10.76 4.31
CA THR A 223 20.26 9.83 5.03
C THR A 223 20.13 10.03 6.54
N VAL A 224 19.82 8.97 7.28
CA VAL A 224 19.95 8.89 8.74
C VAL A 224 21.25 8.16 9.06
N ASP A 225 22.21 8.87 9.63
CA ASP A 225 23.47 8.33 10.13
C ASP A 225 23.37 8.20 11.66
N GLY A 226 22.90 7.03 12.10
CA GLY A 226 22.24 6.87 13.39
C GLY A 226 23.13 6.84 14.63
N ALA A 227 24.43 7.07 14.53
CA ALA A 227 25.38 6.93 15.65
C ALA A 227 25.23 5.60 16.42
N THR A 228 24.37 5.54 17.45
CA THR A 228 24.03 4.27 18.13
C THR A 228 22.96 3.48 17.35
N ASN A 229 21.83 4.09 17.01
CA ASN A 229 20.71 3.49 16.27
C ASN A 229 20.10 4.50 15.30
N GLY A 230 19.61 4.08 14.13
CA GLY A 230 18.92 4.98 13.20
C GLY A 230 17.53 5.36 13.71
N PHE A 231 16.56 4.45 13.58
CA PHE A 231 15.23 4.60 14.18
C PHE A 231 15.03 3.63 15.34
N VAL A 232 14.44 4.12 16.42
CA VAL A 232 14.20 3.38 17.66
C VAL A 232 12.71 3.38 17.97
N PHE A 233 12.14 2.18 18.09
CA PHE A 233 10.80 1.93 18.62
C PHE A 233 10.98 1.50 20.08
N PRO A 234 10.99 2.43 21.05
CA PRO A 234 11.15 2.10 22.45
C PRO A 234 9.92 1.36 22.98
N SER A 235 10.09 0.76 24.15
CA SER A 235 8.96 0.30 24.96
C SER A 235 9.02 0.92 26.35
N THR A 236 7.84 1.15 26.93
CA THR A 236 7.67 1.56 28.32
C THR A 236 6.99 0.45 29.12
N GLY A 237 7.54 0.13 30.29
CA GLY A 237 7.08 -1.01 31.07
C GLY A 237 7.31 -2.33 30.34
N SER A 238 6.40 -3.29 30.53
CA SER A 238 6.55 -4.65 29.98
C SER A 238 5.64 -4.95 28.78
N THR A 239 4.81 -4.01 28.32
CA THR A 239 3.77 -4.28 27.30
C THR A 239 3.47 -3.15 26.33
N ILE A 240 3.98 -1.93 26.54
CA ILE A 240 3.59 -0.76 25.73
C ILE A 240 4.76 -0.40 24.83
N GLY A 241 4.65 -0.65 23.53
CA GLY A 241 5.59 -0.19 22.51
C GLY A 241 5.01 0.90 21.62
N ILE A 242 5.70 1.14 20.51
CA ILE A 242 5.28 2.09 19.48
C ILE A 242 4.59 1.33 18.36
N ASP A 243 3.38 1.73 18.00
CA ASP A 243 2.50 1.00 17.10
C ASP A 243 2.11 1.81 15.87
N ASN A 244 1.78 1.12 14.78
CA ASN A 244 1.21 1.71 13.56
C ASN A 244 2.05 2.87 12.99
N VAL A 245 3.37 2.74 12.95
CA VAL A 245 4.26 3.72 12.31
C VAL A 245 4.77 3.18 10.97
N VAL A 246 4.86 4.07 9.99
CA VAL A 246 5.42 3.80 8.67
C VAL A 246 6.71 4.61 8.50
N ILE A 247 7.83 3.92 8.24
CA ILE A 247 9.11 4.54 7.88
C ILE A 247 9.42 4.20 6.43
N GLU A 248 9.52 5.22 5.57
CA GLU A 248 9.65 5.01 4.14
C GLU A 248 10.69 5.90 3.43
N GLY A 249 11.50 5.27 2.56
CA GLY A 249 12.35 5.95 1.58
C GLY A 249 13.71 6.43 2.07
N PHE A 250 14.11 6.10 3.30
CA PHE A 250 15.36 6.56 3.90
C PHE A 250 16.57 5.71 3.49
N THR A 251 17.74 6.35 3.45
CA THR A 251 19.02 5.63 3.58
C THR A 251 19.45 5.64 5.05
N ILE A 252 19.65 4.48 5.66
CA ILE A 252 19.95 4.34 7.09
C ILE A 252 21.30 3.65 7.27
N THR A 253 22.25 4.33 7.92
CA THR A 253 23.65 3.88 8.02
C THR A 253 24.33 4.23 9.35
N GLY A 254 25.57 3.76 9.50
CA GLY A 254 26.49 4.15 10.56
C GLY A 254 26.06 3.75 11.98
N SER A 255 25.13 2.81 12.12
CA SER A 255 24.51 2.47 13.40
C SER A 255 24.84 1.06 13.91
N SER A 256 24.64 0.81 15.20
CA SER A 256 24.57 -0.56 15.74
C SER A 256 23.37 -1.29 15.17
N SER A 257 22.17 -0.70 15.28
CA SER A 257 20.98 -1.14 14.55
C SER A 257 20.47 -0.01 13.67
N GLY A 258 20.32 -0.23 12.36
CA GLY A 258 19.72 0.76 11.49
C GLY A 258 18.29 1.07 11.95
N ILE A 259 17.50 0.03 12.19
CA ILE A 259 16.20 0.12 12.86
C ILE A 259 16.22 -0.84 14.04
N TRP A 260 15.81 -0.36 15.20
CA TRP A 260 15.71 -1.15 16.41
C TRP A 260 14.30 -1.05 16.97
N ALA A 261 13.69 -2.19 17.27
CA ALA A 261 12.38 -2.22 17.92
C ALA A 261 12.39 -3.10 19.16
N ALA A 262 11.80 -2.55 20.23
CA ALA A 262 11.52 -3.26 21.46
C ALA A 262 10.23 -4.10 21.35
N HIS A 263 9.95 -4.84 22.42
CA HIS A 263 8.71 -5.56 22.63
C HIS A 263 7.47 -4.64 22.68
N GLY A 264 6.30 -5.21 22.41
CA GLY A 264 5.03 -4.49 22.45
C GLY A 264 4.85 -3.42 21.38
N SER A 265 5.80 -3.31 20.43
CA SER A 265 5.67 -2.48 19.23
C SER A 265 5.02 -3.32 18.13
N ASP A 266 3.85 -2.92 17.67
CA ASP A 266 2.97 -3.71 16.82
C ASP A 266 2.56 -2.98 15.52
N PHE A 267 2.29 -3.75 14.47
CA PHE A 267 1.72 -3.26 13.21
C PHE A 267 2.54 -2.17 12.49
N ASN A 268 3.84 -2.09 12.78
CA ASN A 268 4.75 -1.14 12.15
C ASN A 268 5.20 -1.61 10.76
N LYS A 269 5.50 -0.64 9.90
CA LYS A 269 5.85 -0.85 8.49
C LYS A 269 7.18 -0.18 8.16
N ILE A 270 8.13 -0.97 7.68
CA ILE A 270 9.42 -0.49 7.20
C ILE A 270 9.46 -0.72 5.69
N ARG A 271 9.48 0.38 4.91
CA ARG A 271 9.20 0.35 3.48
C ARG A 271 10.25 1.04 2.64
N ASN A 272 10.67 0.41 1.55
CA ASN A 272 11.44 1.10 0.50
C ASN A 272 12.70 1.81 1.02
N ASN A 273 13.29 1.33 2.11
CA ASN A 273 14.49 1.93 2.70
C ASN A 273 15.75 1.24 2.17
N ILE A 274 16.87 1.97 2.14
CA ILE A 274 18.21 1.42 1.94
C ILE A 274 18.88 1.36 3.31
N ILE A 275 19.11 0.17 3.85
CA ILE A 275 19.68 -0.03 5.19
C ILE A 275 21.06 -0.65 5.04
N THR A 276 22.12 0.13 5.29
CA THR A 276 23.47 -0.26 4.92
C THR A 276 24.56 0.19 5.87
N GLY A 277 25.62 -0.60 6.01
CA GLY A 277 26.79 -0.23 6.82
C GLY A 277 26.52 -0.22 8.33
N ASN A 278 25.52 -0.97 8.81
CA ASN A 278 25.18 -1.09 10.23
C ASN A 278 25.69 -2.42 10.80
N THR A 279 25.80 -2.55 12.12
CA THR A 279 26.04 -3.88 12.72
C THR A 279 24.86 -4.81 12.44
N THR A 280 23.63 -4.34 12.62
CA THR A 280 22.41 -5.03 12.18
C THR A 280 21.54 -4.04 11.42
N GLY A 281 20.97 -4.47 10.29
CA GLY A 281 20.08 -3.62 9.50
C GLY A 281 18.80 -3.32 10.26
N ILE A 282 18.00 -4.37 10.52
CA ILE A 282 16.76 -4.28 11.30
C ILE A 282 16.84 -5.28 12.46
N THR A 283 16.77 -4.78 13.69
CA THR A 283 16.71 -5.58 14.91
C THR A 283 15.29 -5.51 15.48
N LEU A 284 14.62 -6.66 15.51
CA LEU A 284 13.33 -6.84 16.19
C LEU A 284 13.62 -7.68 17.44
N THR A 285 13.58 -7.04 18.62
CA THR A 285 13.96 -7.69 19.86
C THR A 285 12.96 -7.47 20.99
N THR A 286 12.75 -8.51 21.80
CA THR A 286 12.13 -8.31 23.12
C THR A 286 13.20 -8.21 24.19
N SER A 287 12.94 -7.42 25.24
CA SER A 287 13.87 -7.26 26.36
C SER A 287 13.31 -7.93 27.60
N TRP A 288 14.19 -8.58 28.35
CA TRP A 288 13.86 -9.31 29.56
C TRP A 288 13.54 -8.34 30.70
N GLY A 289 12.26 -8.22 31.06
CA GLY A 289 11.81 -7.42 32.20
C GLY A 289 10.72 -8.14 32.99
N ASN A 290 11.08 -8.72 34.14
CA ASN A 290 10.15 -9.23 35.17
C ASN A 290 9.24 -10.42 34.83
N GLY A 291 9.56 -11.24 33.83
CA GLY A 291 8.88 -12.53 33.64
C GLY A 291 7.49 -12.47 33.01
N ASN A 292 7.05 -11.30 32.52
CA ASN A 292 5.90 -11.18 31.63
C ASN A 292 6.39 -10.75 30.24
N TYR A 293 6.13 -11.60 29.25
CA TYR A 293 6.52 -11.39 27.86
C TYR A 293 5.44 -10.58 27.15
N ALA A 294 5.79 -9.42 26.61
CA ALA A 294 4.98 -8.81 25.57
C ALA A 294 5.44 -9.33 24.22
N HIS A 295 4.50 -9.92 23.50
CA HIS A 295 4.70 -10.30 22.12
C HIS A 295 4.64 -9.02 21.29
N SER A 296 5.34 -9.03 20.18
CA SER A 296 5.15 -8.04 19.13
C SER A 296 4.52 -8.72 17.93
N GLN A 297 3.69 -8.04 17.15
CA GLN A 297 3.01 -8.67 16.04
C GLN A 297 2.78 -7.77 14.84
N GLY A 298 2.52 -8.41 13.69
CA GLY A 298 1.97 -7.74 12.51
C GLY A 298 2.91 -6.75 11.82
N TRP A 299 4.23 -6.86 12.06
CA TRP A 299 5.22 -6.06 11.35
C TRP A 299 5.21 -6.38 9.86
N ILE A 300 5.44 -5.36 9.04
CA ILE A 300 5.61 -5.51 7.59
C ILE A 300 6.93 -4.87 7.18
N LEU A 301 7.87 -5.70 6.75
CA LEU A 301 9.16 -5.29 6.22
C LEU A 301 9.11 -5.50 4.71
N GLU A 302 8.95 -4.43 3.94
CA GLU A 302 8.74 -4.54 2.50
C GLU A 302 9.53 -3.60 1.59
N GLY A 303 10.00 -4.11 0.45
CA GLY A 303 10.68 -3.29 -0.56
C GLY A 303 12.03 -2.73 -0.13
N ASN A 304 12.59 -3.18 1.00
CA ASN A 304 13.85 -2.63 1.52
C ASN A 304 15.05 -3.26 0.81
N THR A 305 16.10 -2.46 0.62
CA THR A 305 17.43 -2.94 0.23
C THR A 305 18.32 -2.97 1.48
N ILE A 306 18.68 -4.16 1.96
CA ILE A 306 19.43 -4.34 3.21
C ILE A 306 20.79 -4.93 2.88
N THR A 307 21.86 -4.13 3.00
CA THR A 307 23.15 -4.52 2.44
C THR A 307 24.37 -4.06 3.24
N ILE A 308 25.44 -4.85 3.26
CA ILE A 308 26.69 -4.49 3.94
C ILE A 308 26.45 -4.25 5.45
N ASN A 309 25.60 -5.07 6.07
CA ASN A 309 25.44 -5.10 7.53
C ASN A 309 26.03 -6.39 8.10
N THR A 310 26.37 -6.48 9.38
CA THR A 310 26.71 -7.81 9.94
C THR A 310 25.48 -8.72 9.84
N ASN A 311 24.31 -8.31 10.31
CA ASN A 311 23.06 -9.05 10.06
C ASN A 311 22.07 -8.17 9.27
N GLY A 312 21.35 -8.74 8.31
CA GLY A 312 20.32 -8.02 7.56
C GLY A 312 19.09 -7.72 8.44
N ILE A 313 18.20 -8.71 8.57
CA ILE A 313 17.07 -8.68 9.51
C ILE A 313 17.33 -9.67 10.63
N HIS A 314 17.27 -9.21 11.87
CA HIS A 314 17.54 -10.01 13.06
C HIS A 314 16.33 -10.03 13.99
N PHE A 315 15.73 -11.21 14.14
CA PHE A 315 14.72 -11.50 15.14
C PHE A 315 15.44 -12.03 16.39
N ALA A 316 15.60 -11.17 17.39
CA ALA A 316 16.38 -11.47 18.59
C ALA A 316 15.47 -11.65 19.81
N ASN A 317 15.71 -12.71 20.59
CA ASN A 317 15.22 -12.84 21.96
C ASN A 317 13.70 -12.62 22.17
N GLY A 318 12.81 -12.93 21.20
CA GLY A 318 11.40 -12.58 21.37
C GLY A 318 10.40 -13.11 20.35
N MET A 319 9.15 -13.26 20.80
CA MET A 319 8.01 -13.69 20.00
C MET A 319 7.46 -12.53 19.16
N TYR A 320 8.12 -12.27 18.03
CA TYR A 320 7.53 -11.49 16.94
C TYR A 320 6.62 -12.39 16.13
N THR A 321 5.31 -12.17 16.20
CA THR A 321 4.33 -13.03 15.55
C THR A 321 3.75 -12.39 14.29
N ASN A 322 3.27 -13.17 13.33
CA ASN A 322 2.55 -12.67 12.15
C ASN A 322 3.34 -11.59 11.36
N THR A 323 4.67 -11.64 11.40
CA THR A 323 5.49 -10.64 10.70
C THR A 323 5.68 -11.06 9.25
N ILE A 324 5.49 -10.10 8.35
CA ILE A 324 5.61 -10.30 6.90
C ILE A 324 6.91 -9.64 6.43
N VAL A 325 7.79 -10.45 5.85
CA VAL A 325 9.02 -9.99 5.19
C VAL A 325 8.86 -10.23 3.70
N GLN A 326 8.66 -9.17 2.92
CA GLN A 326 8.36 -9.31 1.50
C GLN A 326 9.02 -8.32 0.54
N TYR A 327 9.34 -8.76 -0.68
CA TYR A 327 9.92 -7.88 -1.72
C TYR A 327 11.23 -7.18 -1.32
N ASN A 328 11.94 -7.69 -0.31
CA ASN A 328 13.22 -7.12 0.10
C ASN A 328 14.36 -7.72 -0.72
N THR A 329 15.42 -6.93 -0.90
CA THR A 329 16.69 -7.38 -1.49
C THR A 329 17.77 -7.33 -0.41
N MET A 330 18.38 -8.47 -0.09
CA MET A 330 19.35 -8.59 1.01
C MET A 330 20.67 -9.19 0.53
N TYR A 331 21.75 -8.42 0.55
CA TYR A 331 23.04 -8.88 0.05
C TYR A 331 24.26 -8.25 0.70
N GLY A 332 25.40 -8.95 0.68
CA GLY A 332 26.63 -8.47 1.29
C GLY A 332 26.57 -8.36 2.81
N ASN A 333 25.54 -8.93 3.45
CA ASN A 333 25.47 -9.04 4.91
C ASN A 333 26.18 -10.32 5.37
N THR A 334 26.42 -10.53 6.66
CA THR A 334 26.81 -11.88 7.13
C THR A 334 25.66 -12.85 6.95
N ARG A 335 24.45 -12.49 7.39
CA ARG A 335 23.23 -13.26 7.17
C ARG A 335 22.14 -12.36 6.63
N GLY A 336 21.35 -12.84 5.67
CA GLY A 336 20.21 -12.10 5.15
C GLY A 336 19.13 -11.92 6.21
N ILE A 337 18.59 -13.05 6.69
CA ILE A 337 17.64 -13.12 7.80
C ILE A 337 18.23 -14.01 8.90
N TYR A 338 18.14 -13.58 10.15
CA TYR A 338 18.66 -14.29 11.30
C TYR A 338 17.64 -14.33 12.44
N ALA A 339 17.28 -15.52 12.93
CA ALA A 339 16.45 -15.71 14.13
C ALA A 339 17.27 -16.35 15.26
N THR A 340 17.23 -15.78 16.46
CA THR A 340 17.94 -16.31 17.64
C THR A 340 17.20 -16.08 18.96
N ASP A 341 17.28 -17.06 19.86
CA ASP A 341 16.73 -17.04 21.22
C ASP A 341 17.67 -16.41 22.26
N GLY A 342 18.87 -16.01 21.83
CA GLY A 342 19.97 -15.50 22.68
C GLY A 342 20.31 -16.38 23.89
N GLY A 343 20.04 -17.68 23.80
CA GLY A 343 20.34 -18.64 24.87
C GLY A 343 19.32 -18.71 26.00
N ASN A 344 18.19 -18.00 25.90
CA ASN A 344 17.10 -18.13 26.86
C ASN A 344 16.19 -19.30 26.48
N ALA A 345 16.37 -20.43 27.15
CA ALA A 345 15.58 -21.65 26.96
C ALA A 345 14.10 -21.39 27.33
N GLY A 346 13.25 -21.17 26.32
CA GLY A 346 11.79 -21.23 26.54
C GLY A 346 10.90 -20.66 25.45
N PHE A 347 11.39 -19.83 24.52
CA PHE A 347 10.51 -19.08 23.61
C PHE A 347 11.08 -18.90 22.21
N GLY A 348 10.21 -19.06 21.21
CA GLY A 348 10.55 -18.99 19.80
C GLY A 348 10.84 -17.57 19.32
N PRO A 349 12.05 -17.30 18.77
CA PRO A 349 12.31 -16.06 18.08
C PRO A 349 11.65 -16.13 16.70
N ALA A 350 10.56 -15.36 16.55
CA ALA A 350 9.74 -15.29 15.34
C ALA A 350 8.75 -16.47 15.15
N ASP A 351 7.46 -16.19 15.32
CA ASP A 351 6.36 -17.16 15.26
C ASP A 351 5.37 -16.77 14.14
N ASN A 352 4.85 -17.75 13.40
CA ASN A 352 3.96 -17.58 12.26
C ASN A 352 4.47 -16.53 11.26
N MET A 353 5.74 -16.66 10.88
CA MET A 353 6.40 -15.74 9.97
C MET A 353 6.00 -15.97 8.52
N LEU A 354 5.86 -14.90 7.74
CA LEU A 354 5.69 -15.00 6.29
C LEU A 354 6.86 -14.31 5.58
N ILE A 355 7.82 -15.11 5.10
CA ILE A 355 8.96 -14.64 4.31
C ILE A 355 8.68 -14.97 2.85
N ARG A 356 8.36 -13.96 2.03
CA ARG A 356 8.01 -14.19 0.63
C ARG A 356 8.50 -13.15 -0.36
N HIS A 357 8.68 -13.52 -1.62
CA HIS A 357 9.02 -12.58 -2.68
C HIS A 357 10.35 -11.84 -2.47
N ASN A 358 11.23 -12.32 -1.60
CA ASN A 358 12.52 -11.67 -1.32
C ASN A 358 13.62 -12.22 -2.23
N THR A 359 14.62 -11.38 -2.50
CA THR A 359 15.88 -11.79 -3.15
C THR A 359 16.99 -11.72 -2.10
N ILE A 360 17.59 -12.85 -1.74
CA ILE A 360 18.59 -12.95 -0.67
C ILE A 360 19.86 -13.59 -1.23
N HIS A 361 20.93 -12.82 -1.38
CA HIS A 361 22.09 -13.32 -2.10
C HIS A 361 23.41 -12.73 -1.65
N SER A 362 24.52 -13.38 -2.00
CA SER A 362 25.87 -12.83 -1.78
C SER A 362 26.11 -12.40 -0.32
N ASN A 363 25.48 -13.07 0.64
CA ASN A 363 25.81 -12.90 2.05
C ASN A 363 27.05 -13.74 2.40
N THR A 364 27.83 -13.29 3.38
CA THR A 364 29.12 -13.90 3.73
C THR A 364 28.97 -15.20 4.54
N GLU A 365 27.75 -15.54 4.97
CA GLU A 365 27.37 -16.85 5.48
C GLU A 365 26.05 -17.27 4.82
N ASP A 366 24.94 -17.23 5.57
CA ASP A 366 23.67 -17.83 5.17
C ASP A 366 22.66 -16.84 4.60
N GLY A 367 21.80 -17.30 3.69
CA GLY A 367 20.66 -16.53 3.23
C GLY A 367 19.65 -16.31 4.37
N ILE A 368 19.04 -17.40 4.83
CA ILE A 368 18.12 -17.42 5.97
C ILE A 368 18.67 -18.38 7.02
N LEU A 369 19.06 -17.86 8.18
CA LEU A 369 19.35 -18.65 9.37
C LEU A 369 18.17 -18.57 10.33
N GLY A 370 17.36 -19.63 10.32
CA GLY A 370 16.18 -19.77 11.17
C GLY A 370 16.53 -20.18 12.60
N HIS A 371 15.49 -20.56 13.35
CA HIS A 371 15.58 -21.13 14.68
C HIS A 371 14.70 -22.38 14.77
N THR A 372 14.95 -23.28 15.71
CA THR A 372 14.16 -24.52 15.89
C THR A 372 12.69 -24.27 16.29
N TRP A 373 12.39 -23.06 16.76
CA TRP A 373 11.06 -22.57 17.11
C TRP A 373 10.50 -21.57 16.10
N PHE A 374 11.20 -21.38 14.97
CA PHE A 374 10.66 -20.60 13.88
C PHE A 374 9.60 -21.44 13.18
N ASP A 375 8.35 -21.00 13.23
CA ASP A 375 7.25 -21.54 12.44
C ASP A 375 6.74 -20.49 11.43
N GLY A 376 6.05 -20.98 10.42
CA GLY A 376 5.48 -20.17 9.35
C GLY A 376 5.88 -20.63 7.96
N VAL A 377 5.98 -19.68 7.04
CA VAL A 377 6.05 -19.92 5.60
C VAL A 377 7.21 -19.14 4.98
N ILE A 378 8.12 -19.87 4.34
CA ILE A 378 9.15 -19.32 3.44
C ILE A 378 8.71 -19.66 2.02
N ALA A 379 8.12 -18.70 1.31
CA ALA A 379 7.52 -18.96 0.01
C ALA A 379 7.94 -17.98 -1.08
N ASP A 380 8.19 -18.47 -2.29
CA ASP A 380 8.46 -17.62 -3.46
C ASP A 380 9.63 -16.65 -3.21
N ASN A 381 10.74 -17.13 -2.64
CA ASN A 381 11.98 -16.36 -2.51
C ASN A 381 13.04 -16.85 -3.50
N HIS A 382 13.94 -15.94 -3.90
CA HIS A 382 15.12 -16.26 -4.68
C HIS A 382 16.36 -16.12 -3.80
N ILE A 383 17.00 -17.24 -3.45
CA ILE A 383 18.09 -17.31 -2.47
C ILE A 383 19.34 -17.91 -3.12
N TYR A 384 20.36 -17.10 -3.39
CA TYR A 384 21.48 -17.57 -4.21
C TYR A 384 22.85 -17.02 -3.84
N ASN A 385 23.92 -17.73 -4.21
CA ASN A 385 25.30 -17.24 -4.06
C ASN A 385 25.63 -16.77 -2.63
N ASN A 386 25.03 -17.38 -1.60
CA ASN A 386 25.44 -17.14 -0.21
C ASN A 386 26.65 -18.03 0.10
N SER A 387 27.59 -17.51 0.90
CA SER A 387 28.90 -18.16 1.12
C SER A 387 28.83 -19.40 2.03
N ASN A 388 27.65 -19.71 2.56
CA ASN A 388 27.36 -20.95 3.29
C ASN A 388 26.04 -21.58 2.80
N HIS A 389 24.95 -21.49 3.56
CA HIS A 389 23.69 -22.14 3.21
C HIS A 389 22.65 -21.17 2.62
N GLY A 390 21.71 -21.67 1.82
CA GLY A 390 20.52 -20.93 1.40
C GLY A 390 19.56 -20.72 2.58
N ILE A 391 18.99 -21.82 3.09
CA ILE A 391 18.12 -21.87 4.26
C ILE A 391 18.73 -22.85 5.28
N TYR A 392 18.94 -22.38 6.50
CA TYR A 392 19.58 -23.15 7.56
C TYR A 392 18.83 -23.06 8.89
N TYR A 393 18.50 -24.23 9.46
CA TYR A 393 17.98 -24.40 10.82
C TYR A 393 19.04 -25.07 11.70
N PRO A 394 19.66 -24.36 12.67
CA PRO A 394 20.73 -24.91 13.50
C PRO A 394 20.23 -25.86 14.58
N TYR A 395 21.13 -26.69 15.11
CA TYR A 395 20.86 -27.58 16.26
C TYR A 395 20.60 -26.79 17.55
N ARG A 396 19.57 -27.20 18.31
CA ARG A 396 19.35 -26.77 19.70
C ARG A 396 18.93 -27.97 20.55
N SER A 397 19.64 -28.20 21.66
CA SER A 397 19.45 -29.39 22.51
C SER A 397 18.14 -29.41 23.33
N ASN A 398 17.40 -28.29 23.39
CA ASN A 398 16.31 -28.08 24.36
C ASN A 398 15.03 -27.53 23.73
N SER A 399 14.86 -27.61 22.40
CA SER A 399 13.75 -26.98 21.70
C SER A 399 12.79 -28.00 21.08
N SER A 400 11.49 -27.81 21.32
CA SER A 400 10.44 -28.38 20.46
C SER A 400 10.70 -27.94 19.03
N LEU A 401 10.69 -28.88 18.08
CA LEU A 401 10.64 -28.53 16.67
C LEU A 401 9.28 -27.90 16.40
N GLN A 402 9.25 -26.91 15.51
CA GLN A 402 8.03 -26.30 15.02
C GLN A 402 7.93 -26.49 13.50
N PRO A 403 6.70 -26.59 12.96
CA PRO A 403 6.52 -26.80 11.53
C PRO A 403 6.85 -25.53 10.73
N VAL A 404 7.59 -25.72 9.64
CA VAL A 404 7.79 -24.70 8.62
C VAL A 404 7.34 -25.20 7.26
N THR A 405 6.72 -24.33 6.48
CA THR A 405 6.43 -24.57 5.06
C THR A 405 7.44 -23.83 4.20
N ILE A 406 8.25 -24.56 3.44
CA ILE A 406 9.20 -24.01 2.46
C ILE A 406 8.66 -24.36 1.06
N ARG A 407 8.17 -23.36 0.33
CA ARG A 407 7.56 -23.63 -0.99
C ARG A 407 7.83 -22.62 -2.09
N ASN A 408 7.85 -23.08 -3.35
CA ASN A 408 8.01 -22.21 -4.52
C ASN A 408 9.29 -21.34 -4.46
N ASN A 409 10.31 -21.72 -3.71
CA ASN A 409 11.57 -20.96 -3.67
C ASN A 409 12.50 -21.46 -4.78
N THR A 410 13.29 -20.56 -5.35
CA THR A 410 14.49 -20.94 -6.10
C THR A 410 15.72 -20.68 -5.22
N ILE A 411 16.43 -21.76 -4.90
CA ILE A 411 17.61 -21.75 -4.03
C ILE A 411 18.77 -22.32 -4.83
N ASN A 412 19.71 -21.48 -5.23
CA ASN A 412 20.74 -21.92 -6.17
C ASN A 412 22.12 -21.35 -5.91
N ASP A 413 23.18 -22.09 -6.27
CA ASP A 413 24.56 -21.60 -6.23
C ASP A 413 25.01 -21.14 -4.82
N ASN A 414 24.41 -21.68 -3.75
CA ASN A 414 24.91 -21.45 -2.39
C ASN A 414 26.11 -22.36 -2.12
N PHE A 415 27.06 -21.93 -1.30
CA PHE A 415 28.33 -22.64 -1.18
C PHE A 415 28.19 -24.08 -0.66
N ASP A 416 27.38 -24.32 0.38
CA ASP A 416 27.31 -25.63 1.03
C ASP A 416 25.93 -26.30 0.89
N HIS A 417 24.87 -25.77 1.51
CA HIS A 417 23.55 -26.40 1.46
C HIS A 417 22.47 -25.48 0.86
N GLY A 418 21.51 -26.05 0.12
CA GLY A 418 20.31 -25.35 -0.30
C GLY A 418 19.37 -25.17 0.88
N ILE A 419 18.91 -26.30 1.43
CA ILE A 419 18.07 -26.38 2.63
C ILE A 419 18.70 -27.36 3.62
N LEU A 420 19.05 -26.87 4.81
CA LEU A 420 19.65 -27.68 5.88
C LEU A 420 18.85 -27.56 7.18
N PHE A 421 18.37 -28.70 7.67
CA PHE A 421 17.87 -28.86 9.04
C PHE A 421 18.89 -29.59 9.89
N TYR A 422 19.71 -28.85 10.64
CA TYR A 422 20.70 -29.42 11.55
C TYR A 422 20.14 -29.72 12.94
N THR A 423 18.83 -29.99 13.04
CA THR A 423 18.12 -30.24 14.30
C THR A 423 17.04 -31.32 14.18
N GLY A 424 16.92 -31.95 13.00
CA GLY A 424 15.70 -32.69 12.64
C GLY A 424 14.59 -31.76 12.14
N MET A 425 13.50 -32.33 11.64
CA MET A 425 12.32 -31.60 11.18
C MET A 425 11.10 -32.01 12.01
N ASP A 426 10.19 -31.06 12.24
CA ASP A 426 8.85 -31.39 12.72
C ASP A 426 8.11 -32.21 11.64
N GLU A 427 7.29 -33.17 12.05
CA GLU A 427 6.55 -34.05 11.11
C GLU A 427 5.57 -33.30 10.22
N ASN A 428 5.12 -32.10 10.64
CA ASN A 428 4.22 -31.24 9.86
C ASN A 428 4.98 -30.20 9.02
N THR A 429 6.32 -30.26 8.97
CA THR A 429 7.13 -29.47 8.04
C THR A 429 6.78 -29.83 6.61
N VAL A 430 6.68 -28.87 5.70
CA VAL A 430 6.37 -29.11 4.28
C VAL A 430 7.46 -28.49 3.42
N ILE A 431 8.04 -29.25 2.51
CA ILE A 431 9.01 -28.77 1.51
C ILE A 431 8.48 -29.14 0.13
N GLU A 432 7.94 -28.17 -0.60
CA GLU A 432 7.32 -28.45 -1.90
C GLU A 432 7.53 -27.36 -2.94
N ASN A 433 7.54 -27.72 -4.21
CA ASN A 433 7.61 -26.75 -5.33
C ASN A 433 8.89 -25.93 -5.39
N ASN A 434 9.94 -26.33 -4.68
CA ASN A 434 11.21 -25.59 -4.70
C ASN A 434 12.08 -26.08 -5.85
N SER A 435 12.87 -25.17 -6.42
CA SER A 435 14.01 -25.55 -7.28
C SER A 435 15.31 -25.29 -6.52
N VAL A 436 16.09 -26.33 -6.29
CA VAL A 436 17.24 -26.36 -5.37
C VAL A 436 18.47 -26.87 -6.13
N THR A 437 19.30 -25.96 -6.65
CA THR A 437 20.35 -26.33 -7.63
C THR A 437 21.74 -25.81 -7.33
N ASP A 438 22.75 -26.47 -7.89
CA ASP A 438 24.12 -25.94 -7.99
C ASP A 438 24.83 -25.66 -6.65
N GLN A 439 24.53 -26.42 -5.58
CA GLN A 439 25.29 -26.36 -4.32
C GLN A 439 25.95 -27.70 -3.96
N VAL A 440 26.69 -27.77 -2.85
CA VAL A 440 27.28 -29.06 -2.42
C VAL A 440 26.17 -30.04 -2.06
N VAL A 441 25.20 -29.63 -1.24
CA VAL A 441 24.05 -30.47 -0.84
C VAL A 441 22.74 -29.75 -1.09
N GLY A 442 21.80 -30.38 -1.80
CA GLY A 442 20.48 -29.79 -2.07
C GLY A 442 19.63 -29.67 -0.80
N ILE A 443 19.03 -30.78 -0.37
CA ILE A 443 18.15 -30.85 0.82
C ILE A 443 18.72 -31.86 1.82
N SER A 444 18.88 -31.45 3.08
CA SER A 444 19.47 -32.30 4.11
C SER A 444 18.84 -32.08 5.47
N SER A 445 18.75 -33.17 6.24
CA SER A 445 18.43 -33.14 7.66
C SER A 445 19.47 -33.94 8.43
N ARG A 446 20.15 -33.33 9.40
CA ARG A 446 21.26 -33.96 10.14
C ARG A 446 21.16 -33.67 11.62
N LEU A 447 21.54 -34.64 12.45
CA LEU A 447 21.72 -34.46 13.89
C LEU A 447 23.22 -34.53 14.25
N PRO A 448 23.68 -33.72 15.23
CA PRO A 448 25.09 -33.69 15.61
C PRO A 448 25.58 -34.92 16.41
N PHE A 449 24.70 -35.81 16.89
CA PHE A 449 25.07 -36.94 17.75
C PHE A 449 24.60 -38.32 17.23
N GLY A 450 25.54 -39.09 16.68
CA GLY A 450 25.49 -40.55 16.57
C GLY A 450 24.86 -41.15 15.30
N PRO A 451 25.27 -42.37 14.89
CA PRO A 451 24.81 -43.04 13.66
C PRO A 451 23.37 -43.57 13.70
N LEU A 452 22.59 -43.27 14.75
CA LEU A 452 21.27 -43.87 15.03
C LEU A 452 20.15 -42.88 15.29
N GLN A 453 20.37 -41.57 15.11
CA GLN A 453 19.28 -40.61 14.97
C GLN A 453 19.54 -39.82 13.68
N LEU A 454 19.08 -40.37 12.57
CA LEU A 454 18.97 -39.62 11.32
C LEU A 454 18.01 -38.46 11.57
N GLY A 455 18.36 -37.24 11.14
CA GLY A 455 17.38 -36.16 11.08
C GLY A 455 16.19 -36.64 10.24
N ASN A 456 14.96 -36.49 10.72
CA ASN A 456 13.86 -37.21 10.10
C ASN A 456 13.37 -36.49 8.83
N CYS A 457 13.61 -37.07 7.65
CA CYS A 457 12.85 -36.73 6.44
C CYS A 457 11.72 -37.73 6.17
N ALA A 458 11.72 -38.88 6.86
CA ALA A 458 10.68 -39.89 6.70
C ALA A 458 9.37 -39.42 7.36
N GLY A 459 8.29 -39.39 6.60
CA GLY A 459 6.99 -38.89 7.07
C GLY A 459 6.83 -37.37 7.00
N VAL A 460 7.89 -36.64 6.63
CA VAL A 460 7.81 -35.19 6.31
C VAL A 460 7.40 -35.05 4.83
N PRO A 461 6.35 -34.27 4.51
CA PRO A 461 5.98 -33.97 3.13
C PRO A 461 7.08 -33.22 2.35
N ILE A 462 7.94 -33.96 1.64
CA ILE A 462 8.93 -33.45 0.70
C ILE A 462 8.56 -33.92 -0.70
N ARG A 463 8.00 -33.04 -1.52
CA ARG A 463 7.34 -33.43 -2.79
C ARG A 463 7.45 -32.34 -3.86
N ASN A 464 7.40 -32.73 -5.12
CA ASN A 464 7.42 -31.78 -6.24
C ASN A 464 8.53 -30.73 -6.11
N ASN A 465 9.74 -31.12 -5.70
CA ASN A 465 10.92 -30.26 -5.75
C ASN A 465 11.81 -30.71 -6.90
N ASP A 466 12.45 -29.75 -7.57
CA ASP A 466 13.53 -30.02 -8.53
C ASP A 466 14.88 -29.81 -7.83
N VAL A 467 15.55 -30.91 -7.48
CA VAL A 467 16.82 -30.88 -6.76
C VAL A 467 17.91 -31.40 -7.69
N TRP A 468 18.67 -30.49 -8.30
CA TRP A 468 19.50 -30.80 -9.46
C TRP A 468 20.91 -30.19 -9.42
N ASN A 469 21.87 -30.88 -10.02
CA ASN A 469 23.27 -30.47 -10.14
C ASN A 469 23.94 -30.09 -8.81
N ASN A 470 23.51 -30.73 -7.72
CA ASN A 470 24.20 -30.67 -6.45
C ASN A 470 25.27 -31.77 -6.38
N THR A 471 26.30 -31.62 -5.56
CA THR A 471 27.22 -32.75 -5.31
C THR A 471 26.48 -33.94 -4.70
N SER A 472 25.51 -33.66 -3.82
CA SER A 472 24.47 -34.59 -3.38
C SER A 472 23.12 -33.89 -3.37
N ASN A 473 22.12 -34.39 -4.11
CA ASN A 473 20.79 -33.76 -4.12
C ASN A 473 20.12 -33.88 -2.74
N TYR A 474 20.21 -35.06 -2.13
CA TYR A 474 19.71 -35.32 -0.78
C TYR A 474 20.83 -35.86 0.09
N ALA A 475 20.84 -35.52 1.38
CA ALA A 475 21.82 -36.04 2.32
C ALA A 475 21.29 -36.12 3.77
N GLY A 476 22.14 -36.64 4.66
CA GLY A 476 21.79 -36.83 6.07
C GLY A 476 20.73 -37.91 6.24
N GLY A 477 19.64 -37.59 6.94
CA GLY A 477 18.48 -38.45 7.07
C GLY A 477 17.43 -38.29 5.97
N CYS A 478 17.71 -37.47 4.95
CA CYS A 478 16.97 -37.51 3.69
C CYS A 478 17.63 -38.55 2.78
N SER A 479 16.93 -39.66 2.55
CA SER A 479 17.25 -40.54 1.42
C SER A 479 17.09 -39.79 0.10
N ASP A 480 17.67 -40.31 -0.98
CA ASP A 480 17.37 -39.76 -2.30
C ASP A 480 15.86 -39.92 -2.59
N LEU A 481 15.18 -38.78 -2.74
CA LEU A 481 13.74 -38.71 -3.02
C LEU A 481 13.46 -38.52 -4.52
N THR A 482 14.48 -38.51 -5.38
CA THR A 482 14.31 -38.35 -6.82
C THR A 482 13.37 -39.41 -7.40
N GLY A 483 12.33 -38.98 -8.12
CA GLY A 483 11.32 -39.87 -8.70
C GLY A 483 10.22 -40.31 -7.74
N THR A 484 10.24 -39.85 -6.48
CA THR A 484 9.20 -40.10 -5.48
C THR A 484 8.39 -38.83 -5.20
N ASP A 485 7.08 -38.96 -5.01
CA ASP A 485 6.16 -37.85 -4.70
C ASP A 485 6.37 -36.60 -5.60
N GLY A 486 6.59 -36.82 -6.90
CA GLY A 486 6.78 -35.75 -7.87
C GLY A 486 8.12 -35.01 -7.79
N ASN A 487 9.04 -35.37 -6.88
CA ASN A 487 10.38 -34.80 -6.88
C ASN A 487 11.16 -35.24 -8.13
N ILE A 488 11.88 -34.30 -8.73
CA ILE A 488 12.68 -34.52 -9.92
C ILE A 488 14.12 -34.04 -9.69
N SER A 489 15.02 -34.51 -10.55
CA SER A 489 16.40 -34.03 -10.60
C SER A 489 16.80 -33.84 -12.04
N VAL A 490 16.43 -32.69 -12.59
CA VAL A 490 16.64 -32.36 -14.00
C VAL A 490 17.06 -30.90 -14.13
N ASN A 491 17.74 -30.55 -15.22
CA ASN A 491 18.12 -29.16 -15.43
C ASN A 491 16.86 -28.29 -15.51
N PRO A 492 16.65 -27.28 -14.63
CA PRO A 492 15.48 -26.42 -14.67
C PRO A 492 15.43 -25.55 -15.94
N LEU A 493 16.50 -25.51 -16.73
CA LEU A 493 16.63 -24.66 -17.92
C LEU A 493 16.36 -23.19 -17.57
N TYR A 494 17.16 -22.64 -16.67
CA TYR A 494 17.16 -21.20 -16.40
C TYR A 494 17.68 -20.41 -17.59
N VAL A 495 17.21 -19.17 -17.76
CA VAL A 495 17.69 -18.28 -18.82
C VAL A 495 19.04 -17.64 -18.50
N ALA A 496 19.28 -17.21 -17.25
CA ALA A 496 20.53 -16.58 -16.85
C ALA A 496 20.78 -16.70 -15.33
N ALA A 497 20.90 -17.94 -14.84
CA ALA A 497 21.30 -18.24 -13.47
C ALA A 497 22.75 -17.74 -13.19
N PRO A 498 23.10 -17.43 -11.92
CA PRO A 498 22.31 -17.62 -10.71
C PRO A 498 21.34 -16.47 -10.39
N ALA A 499 21.53 -15.28 -10.99
CA ALA A 499 20.78 -14.06 -10.63
C ALA A 499 19.43 -13.93 -11.35
N THR A 500 19.22 -14.62 -12.48
CA THR A 500 17.95 -14.60 -13.22
C THR A 500 17.50 -16.03 -13.51
N VAL A 501 16.56 -16.50 -12.71
CA VAL A 501 16.08 -17.90 -12.69
C VAL A 501 14.75 -18.07 -13.41
N ARG A 502 14.45 -17.20 -14.39
CA ARG A 502 13.28 -17.41 -15.25
C ARG A 502 13.44 -18.70 -16.05
N LEU A 503 12.35 -19.46 -16.13
CA LEU A 503 12.29 -20.73 -16.84
C LEU A 503 12.22 -20.50 -18.36
N GLN A 504 12.98 -21.31 -19.10
CA GLN A 504 12.92 -21.38 -20.56
C GLN A 504 11.56 -21.93 -21.02
N ALA A 505 11.06 -21.39 -22.13
CA ALA A 505 9.87 -21.87 -22.82
C ALA A 505 10.08 -21.82 -24.34
N VAL A 506 9.64 -22.86 -25.05
CA VAL A 506 9.65 -22.91 -26.53
C VAL A 506 8.81 -21.77 -27.10
N ALA A 507 7.71 -21.42 -26.43
CA ALA A 507 6.84 -20.31 -26.79
C ALA A 507 7.58 -18.95 -26.83
N THR A 508 8.70 -18.81 -26.10
CA THR A 508 9.55 -17.61 -26.10
C THR A 508 10.83 -17.75 -26.93
N GLY A 509 10.93 -18.79 -27.75
CA GLY A 509 12.05 -19.01 -28.67
C GLY A 509 13.22 -19.80 -28.08
N HIS A 510 13.06 -20.41 -26.90
CA HIS A 510 14.06 -21.32 -26.35
C HIS A 510 13.98 -22.71 -26.98
N ALA A 511 15.04 -23.50 -26.85
CA ALA A 511 15.16 -24.80 -27.50
C ALA A 511 14.23 -25.88 -26.90
N ALA A 512 13.82 -25.72 -25.64
CA ALA A 512 12.94 -26.64 -24.93
C ALA A 512 12.14 -25.88 -23.85
N ASP A 513 11.04 -26.47 -23.42
CA ASP A 513 10.32 -26.03 -22.23
C ASP A 513 11.07 -26.55 -21.00
N SER A 514 11.16 -25.70 -19.98
CA SER A 514 11.67 -26.11 -18.69
C SER A 514 10.83 -27.27 -18.12
N PRO A 515 11.48 -28.31 -17.57
CA PRO A 515 10.77 -29.38 -16.88
C PRO A 515 10.12 -28.93 -15.55
N ALA A 516 10.41 -27.72 -15.07
CA ALA A 516 9.80 -27.16 -13.88
C ALA A 516 8.44 -26.48 -14.14
N ILE A 517 8.07 -26.28 -15.40
CA ILE A 517 6.78 -25.69 -15.79
C ILE A 517 5.64 -26.71 -15.55
N ASN A 518 4.55 -26.26 -14.91
CA ASN A 518 3.32 -26.99 -14.58
C ASN A 518 3.54 -28.34 -13.87
N THR A 519 4.63 -28.45 -13.09
CA THR A 519 5.05 -29.72 -12.47
C THR A 519 5.05 -29.66 -10.94
N GLY A 520 4.66 -28.52 -10.36
CA GLY A 520 4.48 -28.38 -8.93
C GLY A 520 3.26 -29.11 -8.38
N TYR A 521 3.08 -28.98 -7.07
CA TYR A 521 2.00 -29.47 -6.25
C TYR A 521 1.02 -28.34 -5.95
N GLY A 522 -0.27 -28.60 -6.18
CA GLY A 522 -1.35 -27.67 -5.88
C GLY A 522 -1.75 -26.76 -7.04
N ASP A 523 -2.89 -26.08 -6.85
CA ASP A 523 -3.47 -25.17 -7.85
C ASP A 523 -3.03 -23.72 -7.60
N VAL A 524 -2.70 -23.01 -8.68
CA VAL A 524 -2.35 -21.58 -8.69
C VAL A 524 -3.43 -20.74 -8.00
N SER A 525 -4.71 -21.13 -8.11
CA SER A 525 -5.84 -20.40 -7.51
C SER A 525 -5.81 -20.35 -5.97
N ASN A 526 -5.08 -21.25 -5.33
CA ASN A 526 -4.97 -21.33 -3.87
C ASN A 526 -3.79 -20.52 -3.32
N SER A 527 -3.15 -19.70 -4.16
CA SER A 527 -1.97 -18.90 -3.83
C SER A 527 -2.07 -17.48 -4.41
N ASP A 528 -1.14 -16.59 -4.07
CA ASP A 528 -0.98 -15.28 -4.72
C ASP A 528 -0.18 -15.37 -6.04
N LEU A 529 0.11 -16.58 -6.54
CA LEU A 529 0.93 -16.82 -7.73
C LEU A 529 0.19 -16.57 -9.06
N TRP A 530 -1.14 -16.49 -9.07
CA TRP A 530 -1.92 -16.19 -10.29
C TRP A 530 -1.62 -14.81 -10.91
N LYS A 531 -0.88 -13.94 -10.21
CA LYS A 531 -0.37 -12.65 -10.70
C LYS A 531 1.15 -12.65 -10.93
N ARG A 532 1.78 -13.82 -10.97
CA ARG A 532 3.23 -13.98 -11.06
C ARG A 532 3.56 -15.08 -12.06
N SER A 533 4.81 -15.09 -12.53
CA SER A 533 5.26 -15.98 -13.59
C SER A 533 6.71 -16.37 -13.37
N THR A 534 7.01 -17.65 -13.48
CA THR A 534 8.38 -18.16 -13.57
C THR A 534 8.98 -17.96 -14.97
N ARG A 535 8.13 -17.79 -15.99
CA ARG A 535 8.48 -17.85 -17.41
C ARG A 535 9.00 -16.52 -17.94
N THR A 536 9.78 -16.55 -19.01
CA THR A 536 10.31 -15.34 -19.67
C THR A 536 9.31 -14.48 -20.42
N ASP A 537 8.16 -15.03 -20.83
CA ASP A 537 7.07 -14.29 -21.49
C ASP A 537 6.16 -13.54 -20.51
N ASN A 538 6.37 -13.66 -19.20
CA ASN A 538 5.45 -13.16 -18.18
C ASN A 538 4.04 -13.76 -18.28
N ILE A 539 3.89 -14.94 -18.89
CA ILE A 539 2.63 -15.68 -18.81
C ILE A 539 2.53 -16.28 -17.41
N THR A 540 1.49 -15.90 -16.68
CA THR A 540 1.18 -16.45 -15.36
C THR A 540 0.75 -17.89 -15.46
N ASP A 541 1.06 -18.67 -14.43
CA ASP A 541 0.67 -20.06 -14.33
C ASP A 541 -0.86 -20.22 -14.37
N THR A 542 -1.34 -21.33 -14.92
CA THR A 542 -2.76 -21.69 -14.94
C THR A 542 -2.92 -23.16 -14.56
N GLY A 543 -3.78 -23.45 -13.57
CA GLY A 543 -3.97 -24.81 -13.08
C GLY A 543 -2.87 -25.22 -12.11
N ILE A 544 -1.88 -25.99 -12.55
CA ILE A 544 -0.79 -26.47 -11.70
C ILE A 544 0.29 -25.40 -11.58
N VAL A 545 0.81 -25.16 -10.37
CA VAL A 545 1.91 -24.21 -10.14
C VAL A 545 3.23 -24.72 -10.75
N ASP A 546 4.06 -23.79 -11.21
CA ASP A 546 5.44 -24.07 -11.57
C ASP A 546 6.30 -24.28 -10.31
N MET A 547 7.40 -25.01 -10.44
CA MET A 547 8.42 -25.09 -9.39
C MET A 547 9.37 -23.89 -9.45
N GLY A 548 9.76 -23.39 -8.29
CA GLY A 548 10.68 -22.26 -8.15
C GLY A 548 10.01 -20.89 -8.04
N TYR A 549 10.85 -19.85 -8.09
CA TYR A 549 10.52 -18.45 -7.85
C TYR A 549 9.72 -17.82 -9.01
N HIS A 550 8.62 -17.17 -8.67
CA HIS A 550 7.76 -16.45 -9.59
C HIS A 550 8.06 -14.96 -9.55
N TYR A 551 8.29 -14.37 -10.71
CA TYR A 551 8.46 -12.94 -10.88
C TYR A 551 7.09 -12.26 -11.01
N GLY A 552 6.96 -11.04 -10.49
CA GLY A 552 5.75 -10.25 -10.73
C GLY A 552 5.55 -9.99 -12.24
N VAL A 553 4.31 -10.15 -12.73
CA VAL A 553 3.95 -9.83 -14.12
C VAL A 553 3.35 -8.42 -14.22
N GLY A 554 3.90 -7.61 -15.14
CA GLY A 554 3.65 -6.16 -15.22
C GLY A 554 4.94 -5.38 -14.95
N PRO A 555 4.92 -4.02 -14.98
CA PRO A 555 6.01 -3.30 -14.35
C PRO A 555 6.15 -3.87 -12.94
N THR A 556 7.37 -4.23 -12.53
CA THR A 556 7.71 -4.32 -11.11
C THR A 556 6.97 -3.16 -10.46
N PRO A 557 6.24 -3.31 -9.33
CA PRO A 557 5.89 -2.14 -8.58
C PRO A 557 7.23 -1.44 -8.31
N THR A 558 7.56 -0.45 -9.14
CA THR A 558 8.52 0.56 -8.80
C THR A 558 8.00 0.98 -7.44
N PRO A 559 8.81 0.91 -6.36
CA PRO A 559 8.39 1.47 -5.08
C PRO A 559 7.81 2.81 -5.44
N SER A 560 6.50 2.98 -5.22
CA SER A 560 5.74 3.96 -5.98
C SER A 560 6.49 5.27 -5.85
N SER A 561 7.09 5.79 -6.92
CA SER A 561 7.71 7.11 -6.92
C SER A 561 6.64 8.22 -6.91
N LYS A 562 5.51 7.87 -6.30
CA LYS A 562 4.28 8.58 -6.00
C LYS A 562 3.64 7.81 -4.84
N SER A 563 4.27 7.86 -3.67
CA SER A 563 3.50 7.84 -2.42
C SER A 563 2.69 9.14 -2.39
N LEU A 564 1.63 9.19 -3.21
CA LEU A 564 0.50 10.05 -2.90
C LEU A 564 -0.21 9.30 -1.79
N ILE A 565 0.24 9.59 -0.58
CA ILE A 565 -0.35 9.17 0.68
C ILE A 565 -1.86 9.34 0.55
N GLY A 566 -2.60 8.28 0.89
CA GLY A 566 -4.05 8.24 0.86
C GLY A 566 -4.67 9.32 1.75
N ARG A 567 -4.80 10.54 1.24
CA ARG A 567 -5.92 11.41 1.58
C ARG A 567 -7.02 11.06 0.62
N THR A 568 -8.18 10.66 1.10
CA THR A 568 -9.40 10.75 0.29
C THR A 568 -9.66 12.23 0.03
N ARG A 569 -9.18 12.74 -1.09
CA ARG A 569 -9.40 14.07 -1.62
C ARG A 569 -10.71 14.02 -2.37
N ALA A 570 -11.71 14.69 -1.81
CA ALA A 570 -12.99 14.92 -2.44
C ALA A 570 -13.13 16.40 -2.80
N VAL A 571 -13.92 16.69 -3.82
CA VAL A 571 -14.34 18.06 -4.15
C VAL A 571 -15.80 18.20 -3.78
N ARG A 572 -16.13 19.19 -2.94
CA ARG A 572 -17.50 19.72 -2.82
C ARG A 572 -17.69 20.81 -3.83
N VAL A 573 -18.81 20.77 -4.53
CA VAL A 573 -19.27 21.82 -5.43
C VAL A 573 -20.51 22.42 -4.80
N GLU A 574 -20.54 23.74 -4.70
CA GLU A 574 -21.73 24.53 -4.38
C GLU A 574 -22.04 25.43 -5.57
N ILE A 575 -23.25 25.29 -6.12
CA ILE A 575 -23.70 26.07 -7.28
C ILE A 575 -25.10 26.64 -7.01
N THR A 576 -25.26 27.96 -7.18
CA THR A 576 -26.57 28.62 -7.13
C THR A 576 -26.96 29.06 -8.52
N ILE A 577 -28.15 28.63 -8.96
CA ILE A 577 -28.68 28.88 -10.29
C ILE A 577 -29.98 29.68 -10.19
N GLU A 578 -30.08 30.74 -11.00
CA GLU A 578 -31.26 31.56 -11.19
C GLU A 578 -31.85 31.36 -12.59
N ALA A 579 -33.17 31.16 -12.69
CA ALA A 579 -33.89 31.10 -13.95
C ALA A 579 -35.15 31.97 -13.93
N GLY A 580 -35.54 32.48 -15.10
CA GLY A 580 -36.69 33.37 -15.28
C GLY A 580 -36.33 34.85 -15.14
N GLY A 581 -37.33 35.72 -15.22
CA GLY A 581 -37.17 37.18 -15.06
C GLY A 581 -38.33 37.80 -14.30
N GLY A 582 -38.08 38.91 -13.60
CA GLY A 582 -39.10 39.63 -12.84
C GLY A 582 -39.77 38.76 -11.76
N LYS A 583 -41.11 38.75 -11.72
CA LYS A 583 -41.91 38.01 -10.71
C LYS A 583 -41.82 36.48 -10.83
N TYR A 584 -41.19 35.96 -11.87
CA TYR A 584 -41.03 34.52 -12.15
C TYR A 584 -39.61 34.00 -11.86
N ALA A 585 -38.72 34.87 -11.38
CA ALA A 585 -37.36 34.49 -11.03
C ALA A 585 -37.37 33.44 -9.90
N THR A 586 -36.61 32.37 -10.10
CA THR A 586 -36.39 31.34 -9.09
C THR A 586 -34.90 31.11 -8.95
N THR A 587 -34.41 31.14 -7.72
CA THR A 587 -33.01 30.92 -7.36
C THR A 587 -32.93 29.71 -6.43
N GLU A 588 -32.09 28.73 -6.76
CA GLU A 588 -31.91 27.50 -5.99
C GLU A 588 -30.41 27.15 -5.89
N THR A 589 -29.99 26.63 -4.74
CA THR A 589 -28.60 26.18 -4.49
C THR A 589 -28.54 24.65 -4.50
N PHE A 590 -27.52 24.12 -5.17
CA PHE A 590 -27.28 22.70 -5.33
C PHE A 590 -25.87 22.33 -4.86
N TYR A 591 -25.73 21.12 -4.37
CA TYR A 591 -24.47 20.59 -3.86
C TYR A 591 -24.13 19.27 -4.54
N GLY A 592 -22.85 19.06 -4.80
CA GLY A 592 -22.31 17.79 -5.28
C GLY A 592 -20.98 17.47 -4.63
N THR A 593 -20.73 16.20 -4.32
CA THR A 593 -19.45 15.75 -3.76
C THR A 593 -18.94 14.54 -4.54
N ALA A 594 -17.65 14.54 -4.85
CA ALA A 594 -16.99 13.46 -5.57
C ALA A 594 -15.56 13.25 -5.09
N VAL A 595 -15.11 12.00 -5.02
CA VAL A 595 -13.74 11.60 -4.64
C VAL A 595 -12.87 11.45 -5.89
N LEU A 596 -11.59 11.86 -5.81
CA LEU A 596 -10.61 11.74 -6.89
C LEU A 596 -10.18 10.28 -7.16
N ARG A 597 -9.75 9.99 -8.40
CA ARG A 597 -9.49 8.63 -8.90
C ARG A 597 -8.36 7.90 -8.18
N ARG A 598 -7.40 8.62 -7.61
CA ARG A 598 -6.22 8.08 -6.91
C ARG A 598 -6.21 8.42 -5.41
N SER A 599 -7.40 8.61 -4.84
CA SER A 599 -7.59 9.04 -3.45
C SER A 599 -8.04 7.95 -2.49
N TYR A 600 -8.06 6.69 -2.95
CA TYR A 600 -8.41 5.51 -2.17
C TYR A 600 -7.30 4.47 -2.24
#